data_AF-A0A5K1C2C4-F1
#
_entry.id   AF-A0A5K1C2C4-F1
#
_cell.length_a   1.000
_cell.length_b   1.000
_cell.length_c   1.000
_cell.angle_alpha   90.00
_cell.angle_beta   90.00
_cell.angle_gamma   90.00
#
_symmetry.space_group_name_H-M   'P 1'
#
loop_
_entity.id
_entity.type
_entity.pdbx_description
1 polymer ?
#
loop_
_entity_poly.entity_id
_entity_poly.type
_entity_poly.pdbx_seq_one_letter_code
_entity_poly.pdbx_strand_id
1 'polypeptide(L)' 'LLLLSFFIASMADFSKDVDITWGDQRAVVTNNGQQLSLSLDKTSGSGFQSKQEFLFGRFDMKIKLVPGNSAGTVTAYY' A
#
# COMPACT_ATOMS: atom_id res chain seq x y z
N LEU A 1 10.34 38.46 -15.43
CA LEU A 1 10.85 37.07 -15.37
C LEU A 1 10.00 36.33 -14.33
N LEU A 2 8.86 35.74 -14.73
CA LEU A 2 7.98 35.03 -13.80
C LEU A 2 8.49 33.58 -13.69
N LEU A 3 9.07 33.22 -12.55
CA LEU A 3 9.44 31.84 -12.26
C LEU A 3 8.16 31.04 -11.97
N LEU A 4 7.67 30.34 -12.98
CA LEU A 4 6.66 29.29 -12.83
C LEU A 4 7.33 28.11 -12.11
N SER A 5 7.10 28.00 -10.80
CA SER A 5 7.46 26.81 -10.02
C SER A 5 6.57 25.64 -10.48
N PHE A 6 7.15 24.75 -11.29
CA PHE A 6 6.56 23.44 -11.57
C PHE A 6 6.58 22.62 -10.27
N PHE A 7 5.46 22.54 -9.57
CA PHE A 7 5.25 21.50 -8.57
C PHE A 7 5.21 20.17 -9.30
N ILE A 8 6.30 19.39 -9.21
CA ILE A 8 6.28 17.99 -9.62
C ILE A 8 5.40 17.29 -8.59
N ALA A 9 4.17 16.97 -8.97
CA ALA A 9 3.33 16.07 -8.19
C ALA A 9 4.01 14.69 -8.20
N SER A 10 4.71 14.36 -7.12
CA SER A 10 5.21 12.99 -6.94
C SER A 10 4.02 12.09 -6.71
N MET A 11 3.74 11.21 -7.67
CA MET A 11 2.77 10.14 -7.49
C MET A 11 3.31 9.15 -6.46
N ALA A 12 2.48 8.75 -5.49
CA ALA A 12 2.84 7.74 -4.49
C ALA A 12 3.23 6.42 -5.17
N ASP A 13 4.24 5.74 -4.64
CA ASP A 13 4.80 4.52 -5.23
C ASP A 13 5.10 3.52 -4.10
N PHE A 14 4.25 2.50 -3.97
CA PHE A 14 4.39 1.46 -2.96
C PHE A 14 5.77 0.78 -2.99
N SER A 15 6.43 0.68 -4.14
CA SER A 15 7.77 0.08 -4.22
C SER A 15 8.83 0.94 -3.52
N LYS A 16 8.60 2.25 -3.45
CA LYS A 16 9.48 3.21 -2.78
C LYS A 16 9.10 3.42 -1.33
N ASP A 17 7.81 3.44 -1.03
CA ASP A 17 7.30 3.95 0.24
C ASP A 17 7.06 2.86 1.31
N VAL A 18 6.89 1.59 0.90
CA VAL A 18 6.60 0.48 1.83
C VAL A 18 7.54 -0.71 1.65
N ASP A 19 7.71 -1.47 2.72
CA ASP A 19 8.30 -2.80 2.71
C ASP A 19 7.21 -3.87 2.85
N ILE A 20 7.30 -4.93 2.07
CA ILE A 20 6.49 -6.14 2.29
C ILE A 20 7.12 -6.90 3.45
N THR A 21 6.36 -7.04 4.53
CA THR A 21 6.85 -7.61 5.80
C THR A 21 6.61 -9.11 5.90
N TRP A 22 5.54 -9.62 5.29
CA TRP A 22 5.27 -11.06 5.16
C TRP A 22 4.33 -11.36 3.99
N GLY A 23 4.28 -12.62 3.58
CA GLY A 23 3.30 -13.13 2.63
C GLY A 23 3.88 -13.65 1.30
N ASP A 24 5.19 -13.60 1.11
CA ASP A 24 5.86 -14.08 -0.11
C ASP A 24 5.20 -13.48 -1.37
N GLN A 25 4.68 -14.33 -2.26
CA GLN A 25 3.99 -13.95 -3.49
C GLN A 25 2.55 -13.43 -3.27
N ARG A 26 2.09 -13.30 -2.02
CA ARG A 26 0.75 -12.82 -1.63
C ARG A 26 0.69 -11.32 -1.38
N ALA A 27 1.82 -10.62 -1.45
CA ALA A 27 1.85 -9.17 -1.53
C ALA A 27 2.56 -8.79 -2.84
N VAL A 28 1.84 -8.11 -3.74
CA VAL A 28 2.37 -7.80 -5.07
C VAL A 28 2.11 -6.34 -5.39
N VAL A 29 3.19 -5.61 -5.69
CA VAL A 29 3.13 -4.26 -6.22
C VAL A 29 3.04 -4.34 -7.74
N THR A 30 2.06 -3.63 -8.30
CA THR A 30 1.76 -3.61 -9.73
C THR A 30 1.49 -2.17 -10.19
N ASN A 31 1.21 -1.99 -11.48
CA ASN A 31 0.89 -0.69 -12.09
C ASN A 31 1.97 0.38 -11.79
N ASN A 32 3.23 0.02 -12.00
CA ASN A 32 4.40 0.89 -11.74
C ASN A 32 4.37 1.52 -10.34
N GLY A 33 4.09 0.73 -9.31
CA GLY A 33 4.09 1.19 -7.92
C GLY A 33 2.76 1.72 -7.41
N GLN A 34 1.74 1.87 -8.25
CA GLN A 34 0.48 2.52 -7.86
C GLN A 34 -0.53 1.60 -7.18
N GLN A 35 -0.33 0.28 -7.24
CA GLN A 35 -1.25 -0.68 -6.66
C GLN A 35 -0.51 -1.78 -5.91
N LEU A 36 -0.77 -1.87 -4.61
CA LEU A 36 -0.40 -3.01 -3.78
C LEU A 36 -1.61 -3.93 -3.62
N SER A 37 -1.46 -5.19 -4.00
CA SER A 37 -2.47 -6.24 -3.78
C SER A 37 -2.01 -7.20 -2.69
N LEU A 38 -2.89 -7.47 -1.73
CA LEU A 38 -2.69 -8.46 -0.67
C LEU A 38 -3.66 -9.64 -0.88
N SER A 39 -3.19 -10.86 -0.64
CA SER A 39 -4.00 -12.07 -0.64
C SER A 39 -3.80 -12.90 0.62
N LEU A 40 -4.81 -13.71 0.93
CA LEU A 40 -4.87 -14.60 2.07
C LEU A 40 -5.37 -15.95 1.57
N ASP A 41 -4.70 -17.02 1.97
CA ASP A 41 -5.17 -18.38 1.80
C ASP A 41 -5.07 -19.15 3.12
N LYS A 42 -5.27 -20.47 3.08
CA LYS A 42 -5.23 -21.33 4.27
C LYS A 42 -3.82 -21.43 4.88
N THR A 43 -2.78 -21.09 4.13
CA THR A 43 -1.39 -21.20 4.56
C THR A 43 -0.94 -19.92 5.24
N SER A 44 -1.21 -18.76 4.65
CA SER A 44 -0.81 -17.46 5.23
C SER A 44 -1.56 -16.28 4.61
N GLY A 45 -1.50 -15.15 5.31
CA GLY A 45 -1.87 -13.83 4.77
C GLY A 45 -0.66 -13.10 4.19
N SER A 46 -0.79 -11.78 4.09
CA SER A 46 0.30 -10.88 3.70
C SER A 46 0.16 -9.51 4.34
N GLY A 47 1.26 -8.74 4.33
CA GLY A 47 1.30 -7.43 4.96
C GLY A 47 2.44 -6.57 4.47
N PHE A 48 2.33 -5.29 4.78
CA PHE A 48 3.34 -4.28 4.48
C PHE A 48 3.45 -3.29 5.63
N GLN A 49 4.54 -2.55 5.66
CA GLN A 49 4.76 -1.43 6.57
C GLN A 49 5.41 -0.27 5.82
N SER A 50 5.26 0.97 6.31
CA SER A 50 6.03 2.09 5.76
C SER A 50 7.52 1.89 6.03
N LYS A 51 8.38 2.32 5.09
CA LYS A 51 9.84 2.30 5.30
C LYS A 51 10.30 3.33 6.32
N GLN A 52 9.50 4.36 6.53
CA GLN A 52 9.77 5.45 7.45
C GLN A 52 8.82 5.36 8.64
N GLU A 53 9.32 5.79 9.79
CA GLU A 53 8.53 6.05 10.98
C GLU A 53 8.18 7.54 11.04
N PHE A 54 7.00 7.84 11.57
CA PHE A 54 6.48 9.20 11.63
C PHE A 54 5.98 9.52 13.03
N LEU A 55 6.38 10.67 13.56
CA LEU A 55 5.83 11.18 14.83
C LEU A 55 4.45 11.82 14.64
N PHE A 56 4.26 12.53 13.53
CA PHE A 56 3.01 13.15 13.10
C PHE A 56 2.86 13.02 11.59
N GLY A 57 1.63 12.88 11.10
CA GLY A 57 1.37 12.81 9.67
C GLY A 57 -0.10 12.69 9.34
N ARG A 58 -0.42 12.89 8.06
CA ARG A 58 -1.70 12.52 7.47
C ARG A 58 -1.44 11.41 6.47
N PHE A 59 -2.13 10.29 6.64
CA PHE A 59 -1.98 9.14 5.78
C PHE A 59 -3.34 8.79 5.18
N ASP A 60 -3.44 8.92 3.86
CA ASP A 60 -4.66 8.60 3.13
C ASP A 60 -4.39 7.37 2.24
N MET A 61 -5.27 6.37 2.32
CA MET A 61 -5.18 5.16 1.51
C MET A 61 -6.49 4.92 0.77
N LYS A 62 -6.40 4.60 -0.52
CA LYS A 62 -7.55 4.09 -1.28
C LYS A 62 -7.56 2.56 -1.18
N ILE A 63 -8.58 2.00 -0.53
CA ILE A 63 -8.68 0.57 -0.25
C ILE A 63 -9.87 -0.02 -1.00
N LYS A 64 -9.64 -1.12 -1.73
CA LYS A 64 -10.68 -1.98 -2.27
C LYS A 64 -10.69 -3.31 -1.50
N LEU A 65 -11.81 -3.63 -0.87
CA LEU A 65 -11.95 -4.84 -0.05
C LEU A 65 -12.21 -6.10 -0.89
N VAL A 66 -11.98 -7.26 -0.27
CA VAL A 66 -12.27 -8.58 -0.84
C VAL A 66 -13.76 -8.68 -1.21
N PRO A 67 -14.10 -9.05 -2.47
CA PRO A 67 -15.49 -9.22 -2.88
C PRO A 67 -16.06 -10.57 -2.42
N GLY A 68 -17.40 -10.67 -2.37
CA GLY A 68 -18.10 -11.93 -2.09
C GLY A 68 -18.11 -12.32 -0.60
N ASN A 69 -18.05 -13.62 -0.32
CA ASN A 69 -18.00 -14.12 1.06
C ASN A 69 -16.60 -13.92 1.65
N SER A 70 -16.50 -13.02 2.62
CA SER A 70 -15.28 -12.68 3.36
C SER A 70 -15.42 -12.94 4.86
N ALA A 71 -16.34 -13.82 5.27
CA ALA A 71 -16.55 -14.15 6.68
C ALA A 71 -15.25 -14.64 7.34
N GLY A 72 -14.87 -14.01 8.46
CA GLY A 72 -13.65 -14.33 9.19
C GLY A 72 -12.37 -13.67 8.66
N THR A 73 -12.44 -12.91 7.56
CA THR A 73 -11.28 -12.15 7.04
C THR A 73 -11.22 -10.76 7.63
N VAL A 74 -10.01 -10.29 7.95
CA VAL A 74 -9.75 -8.91 8.36
C VAL A 74 -8.79 -8.27 7.37
N THR A 75 -9.16 -7.09 6.84
CA THR A 75 -8.23 -6.18 6.15
C THR A 75 -7.99 -4.99 7.06
N ALA A 76 -6.75 -4.77 7.46
CA ALA A 76 -6.37 -3.73 8.41
C ALA A 76 -5.45 -2.70 7.76
N TYR A 77 -5.62 -1.45 8.18
CA TYR A 77 -4.72 -0.33 7.90
C TYR A 77 -4.60 0.45 9.21
N TYR A 78 -3.39 0.50 9.77
CA TYR A 78 -3.11 1.02 11.11
C TYR A 78 -1.70 1.60 11.19
#